data_AF-A0A316MRS5-F1
#
_entry.id   AF-A0A316MRS5-F1
#
_cell.length_a   1.000
_cell.length_b   1.000
_cell.length_c   1.000
_cell.angle_alpha   90.00
_cell.angle_beta   90.00
_cell.angle_gamma   90.00
#
_symmetry.space_group_name_H-M   'P 1'
#
loop_
_entity.id
_entity.type
_entity.pdbx_description
1 polymer ?
#
loop_
_entity_poly.entity_id
_entity_poly.type
_entity_poly.pdbx_seq_one_letter_code
_entity_poly.pdbx_strand_id
1 'polypeptide(L)'
;MSRPERRNQLSRCITLMTALAPHIVSGLSVTELSQKAGLPASVVCRDMEELKAVGWAEKLESGRWSLTTKPISLAVACDLALKTARERQDDFKRNVTAGGFRLMEK
;
A
#
# COMPACT_ATOMS: atom_id res chain seq x y z
N MET A 1 3.89 30.78 15.96
CA MET A 1 4.01 29.87 14.80
C MET A 1 4.63 28.56 15.30
N SER A 2 3.93 27.44 15.20
CA SER A 2 4.48 26.14 15.63
C SER A 2 5.63 25.74 14.72
N ARG A 3 6.71 25.19 15.29
CA ARG A 3 7.87 24.71 14.53
C ARG A 3 7.39 23.58 13.61
N PRO A 4 7.68 23.61 12.29
CA PRO A 4 7.25 22.55 11.40
C PRO A 4 7.84 21.22 11.91
N GLU A 5 6.94 20.26 12.14
CA GLU A 5 7.31 18.95 12.65
C GLU A 5 8.26 18.29 11.65
N ARG A 6 9.47 17.95 12.11
CA ARG A 6 10.50 17.39 11.24
C ARG A 6 10.06 15.99 10.81
N ARG A 7 9.62 15.84 9.56
CA ARG A 7 9.32 14.53 8.97
C ARG A 7 10.56 13.66 8.97
N ASN A 8 10.52 12.57 9.75
CA ASN A 8 11.58 11.56 9.78
C ASN A 8 11.57 10.72 8.49
N GLN A 9 12.60 9.90 8.25
CA GLN A 9 12.73 9.13 7.01
C GLN A 9 11.55 8.19 6.77
N LEU A 10 11.06 7.50 7.80
CA LEU A 10 9.92 6.58 7.69
C LEU A 10 8.68 7.30 7.15
N SER A 11 8.32 8.44 7.75
CA SER A 11 7.17 9.24 7.30
C SER A 11 7.31 9.74 5.87
N ARG A 12 8.54 10.07 5.42
CA ARG A 12 8.82 10.52 4.06
C ARG A 12 8.72 9.38 3.06
N CYS A 13 9.29 8.21 3.37
CA CYS A 13 9.15 7.02 2.55
C CYS A 13 7.68 6.61 2.39
N ILE A 14 6.88 6.63 3.46
CA ILE A 14 5.43 6.38 3.36
C ILE A 14 4.77 7.40 2.44
N THR A 15 5.07 8.70 2.60
CA THR A 15 4.53 9.76 1.74
C THR A 15 4.87 9.53 0.26
N LEU A 16 6.11 9.15 -0.04
CA LEU A 16 6.56 8.86 -1.41
C LEU A 16 5.87 7.62 -1.99
N MET A 17 5.71 6.55 -1.21
CA MET A 17 4.98 5.36 -1.64
C MET A 17 3.52 5.67 -1.94
N THR A 18 2.84 6.45 -1.08
CA THR A 18 1.46 6.89 -1.32
C THR A 18 1.36 7.75 -2.57
N ALA A 19 2.35 8.63 -2.82
CA ALA A 19 2.39 9.44 -4.04
C ALA A 19 2.57 8.60 -5.30
N LEU A 20 3.30 7.48 -5.24
CA LEU A 20 3.52 6.57 -6.37
C LEU A 20 2.36 5.60 -6.62
N ALA A 21 1.56 5.26 -5.62
CA ALA A 21 0.52 4.23 -5.73
C ALA A 21 -0.49 4.43 -6.89
N PRO A 22 -0.91 5.65 -7.26
CA PRO A 22 -1.77 5.87 -8.44
C PRO A 22 -1.02 5.82 -9.77
N HIS A 23 0.31 5.75 -9.76
CA HIS A 23 1.19 5.92 -10.91
C HIS A 23 2.12 4.70 -11.11
N ILE A 24 1.69 3.50 -10.71
CA ILE A 24 2.51 2.29 -10.74
C ILE A 24 2.99 1.86 -12.14
N VAL A 25 2.29 2.29 -13.20
CA VAL A 25 2.66 1.97 -14.59
C VAL A 25 3.58 3.04 -15.19
N SER A 26 3.17 4.31 -15.09
CA SER A 26 3.89 5.42 -15.74
C SER A 26 5.04 5.96 -14.89
N GLY A 27 5.01 5.73 -13.58
CA GLY A 27 5.94 6.27 -12.61
C GLY A 27 5.89 7.80 -12.48
N LEU A 28 6.70 8.33 -11.58
CA LEU A 28 6.90 9.77 -11.35
C LEU A 28 8.38 10.13 -11.42
N SER A 29 8.67 11.29 -12.01
CA SER A 29 9.99 11.92 -11.94
C SER A 29 10.27 12.45 -10.52
N VAL A 30 11.54 12.75 -10.24
CA VAL A 30 11.96 13.36 -8.97
C VAL A 30 11.27 14.72 -8.76
N THR A 31 11.07 15.51 -9.82
CA THR A 31 10.38 16.80 -9.75
C THR A 31 8.91 16.64 -9.34
N GLU A 32 8.19 15.71 -9.98
CA GLU A 32 6.79 15.42 -9.63
C GLU A 32 6.66 14.88 -8.21
N LEU A 33 7.57 14.00 -7.78
CA LEU A 33 7.62 13.49 -6.40
C LEU A 33 7.92 14.58 -5.38
N SER A 34 8.87 15.46 -5.70
CA SER A 34 9.23 16.60 -4.85
C SER A 34 8.02 17.51 -4.61
N GLN A 35 7.29 17.84 -5.67
CA GLN A 35 6.08 18.66 -5.61
C GLN A 35 4.95 17.95 -4.83
N LYS A 36 4.64 16.69 -5.16
CA LYS A 36 3.56 15.92 -4.53
C LYS A 36 3.82 15.64 -3.04
N ALA A 37 5.07 15.36 -2.67
CA ALA A 37 5.43 15.03 -1.29
C ALA A 37 5.77 16.25 -0.43
N GLY A 38 6.01 17.41 -1.06
CA GLY A 38 6.53 18.61 -0.38
C GLY A 38 7.94 18.40 0.17
N LEU A 39 8.78 17.66 -0.57
CA LEU A 39 10.13 17.28 -0.15
C LEU A 39 11.18 17.84 -1.10
N PRO A 40 12.35 18.29 -0.62
CA PRO A 40 13.45 18.68 -1.49
C PRO A 40 13.92 17.52 -2.38
N ALA A 41 14.33 17.81 -3.61
CA ALA A 41 14.77 16.79 -4.57
C ALA A 41 15.90 15.88 -4.03
N SER A 42 16.86 16.44 -3.27
CA SER A 42 17.93 15.66 -2.64
C SER A 42 17.40 14.62 -1.64
N VAL A 43 16.34 14.97 -0.89
CA VAL A 43 15.67 14.07 0.05
C VAL A 43 14.91 12.99 -0.70
N VAL A 44 14.20 13.37 -1.78
CA VAL A 44 13.49 12.41 -2.64
C VAL A 44 14.46 11.39 -3.22
N CYS A 45 15.57 11.83 -3.84
CA CYS A 45 16.56 10.93 -4.42
C CYS A 45 17.08 9.94 -3.38
N ARG A 46 17.49 10.42 -2.20
CA ARG A 46 17.99 9.56 -1.12
C ARG A 46 16.93 8.55 -0.68
N ASP A 47 15.74 9.02 -0.33
CA ASP A 47 14.70 8.17 0.23
C ASP A 47 14.14 7.17 -0.82
N MET A 48 14.16 7.52 -2.11
CA MET A 48 13.80 6.59 -3.20
C MET A 48 14.85 5.49 -3.42
N GLU A 49 16.14 5.81 -3.31
CA GLU A 49 17.19 4.77 -3.36
C GLU A 49 17.08 3.82 -2.16
N GLU A 50 16.70 4.31 -0.98
CA GLU A 50 16.43 3.47 0.19
C GLU A 50 15.23 2.55 -0.03
N LEU A 51 14.13 3.08 -0.59
CA LEU A 51 12.97 2.27 -0.99
C LEU A 51 13.33 1.22 -2.05
N LYS A 52 14.24 1.55 -2.97
CA LYS A 52 14.77 0.61 -3.96
C LYS A 52 15.62 -0.48 -3.32
N ALA A 53 16.50 -0.12 -2.40
CA ALA A 53 17.36 -1.06 -1.68
C ALA A 53 16.55 -2.14 -0.94
N VAL A 54 15.37 -1.79 -0.41
CA VAL A 54 14.45 -2.75 0.24
C VAL A 54 13.45 -3.41 -0.73
N GLY A 55 13.55 -3.13 -2.03
CA GLY A 55 12.74 -3.72 -3.10
C GLY A 55 11.30 -3.20 -3.17
N TRP A 56 11.01 -2.05 -2.58
CA TRP A 56 9.67 -1.44 -2.59
C TRP A 56 9.44 -0.52 -3.78
N ALA A 57 10.51 0.10 -4.30
CA ALA A 57 10.47 0.97 -5.46
C ALA A 57 11.52 0.55 -6.50
N GLU A 58 11.33 0.99 -7.73
CA GLU A 58 12.27 0.79 -8.82
C GLU A 58 12.35 2.02 -9.70
N LYS A 59 13.48 2.16 -10.39
CA LYS A 59 13.67 3.19 -11.39
C LYS A 59 13.47 2.55 -12.76
N LEU A 60 12.47 3.04 -13.49
CA LEU A 60 12.13 2.61 -14.83
C LEU A 60 13.22 3.04 -15.83
N GLU A 61 13.24 2.42 -17.01
CA GLU A 61 14.16 2.79 -18.10
C GLU A 61 14.05 4.26 -18.50
N SER A 62 12.84 4.83 -18.38
CA SER A 62 12.58 6.27 -18.60
C SER A 62 13.22 7.19 -17.55
N GLY A 63 13.83 6.63 -16.50
CA GLY A 63 14.38 7.36 -15.36
C GLY A 63 13.34 7.77 -14.31
N ARG A 64 12.05 7.49 -14.54
CA ARG A 64 10.97 7.70 -13.56
C ARG A 64 10.99 6.61 -12.48
N TRP A 65 10.42 6.93 -11.32
CA TRP A 65 10.28 6.02 -10.19
C TRP A 65 8.89 5.37 -10.18
N SER A 66 8.82 4.09 -9.84
CA SER A 66 7.57 3.37 -9.60
C SER A 66 7.66 2.48 -8.36
N LEU A 67 6.51 2.02 -7.85
CA LEU A 67 6.48 0.91 -6.90
C LEU A 67 6.69 -0.40 -7.64
N THR A 68 7.42 -1.33 -7.02
CA THR A 68 7.53 -2.69 -7.54
C THR A 68 6.21 -3.46 -7.33
N THR A 69 6.20 -4.74 -7.65
CA THR A 69 5.06 -5.62 -7.34
C THR A 69 4.93 -5.96 -5.85
N LYS A 70 5.95 -5.68 -5.02
CA LYS A 70 5.97 -6.06 -3.59
C LYS A 70 4.88 -5.37 -2.74
N PRO A 71 4.61 -4.06 -2.87
CA PRO A 71 3.52 -3.41 -2.15
C PRO A 71 2.14 -3.87 -2.66
N ILE A 72 2.07 -4.15 -3.97
CA ILE A 72 0.84 -4.64 -4.63
C ILE A 72 0.48 -6.04 -4.13
N SER A 73 1.46 -6.94 -4.02
CA SER A 73 1.23 -8.30 -3.52
C SER A 73 0.76 -8.30 -2.06
N LEU A 74 1.24 -7.37 -1.23
CA LEU A 74 0.74 -7.19 0.13
C LEU A 74 -0.75 -6.79 0.15
N ALA A 75 -1.15 -5.86 -0.72
CA ALA A 75 -2.55 -5.45 -0.83
C ALA A 75 -3.44 -6.61 -1.31
N VAL A 76 -2.98 -7.39 -2.29
CA VAL A 76 -3.68 -8.58 -2.79
C VAL A 76 -3.81 -9.65 -1.69
N ALA A 77 -2.76 -9.89 -0.90
CA ALA A 77 -2.80 -10.84 0.21
C ALA A 77 -3.82 -10.42 1.28
N CYS A 78 -3.91 -9.12 1.60
CA CYS A 78 -4.93 -8.60 2.51
C CYS A 78 -6.35 -8.80 1.97
N ASP A 79 -6.59 -8.48 0.70
CA ASP A 79 -7.90 -8.68 0.05
C ASP A 79 -8.31 -10.17 0.07
N LEU A 80 -7.37 -11.08 -0.22
CA LEU A 80 -7.62 -12.52 -0.17
C LEU A 80 -8.00 -12.97 1.24
N ALA A 81 -7.27 -12.53 2.27
CA ALA A 81 -7.57 -12.87 3.65
C ALA A 81 -8.98 -12.41 4.07
N LEU A 82 -9.39 -11.20 3.66
CA LEU A 82 -10.73 -10.68 3.92
C LEU A 82 -11.83 -11.48 3.20
N LYS A 83 -11.59 -11.87 1.94
CA LYS A 83 -12.52 -12.72 1.18
C LYS A 83 -12.72 -14.09 1.84
N THR A 84 -11.64 -14.75 2.23
CA THR A 84 -11.71 -16.04 2.94
C THR A 84 -12.44 -15.92 4.28
N ALA A 85 -12.23 -14.84 5.03
CA ALA A 85 -12.96 -14.60 6.27
C ALA A 85 -14.47 -14.45 6.04
N ARG A 86 -14.86 -13.78 4.94
CA ARG A 86 -16.26 -13.61 4.56
C ARG A 86 -16.91 -14.94 4.15
N GLU A 87 -16.23 -15.74 3.34
CA GLU A 87 -16.71 -17.07 2.94
C GLU A 87 -17.00 -17.95 4.16
N ARG A 88 -16.09 -17.99 5.13
CA ARG A 88 -16.30 -18.74 6.40
C ARG A 88 -17.52 -18.24 7.17
N GLN A 89 -17.74 -16.93 7.21
CA GLN A 89 -18.90 -16.34 7.88
C GLN A 89 -20.20 -16.77 7.17
N ASP A 90 -20.21 -16.75 5.85
CA ASP A 90 -21.39 -17.10 5.05
C ASP A 90 -21.70 -18.60 5.13
N ASP A 91 -20.69 -19.47 5.12
CA ASP A 91 -20.85 -20.91 5.34
C ASP A 91 -21.44 -21.22 6.73
N PHE A 92 -20.94 -20.55 7.77
CA PHE A 92 -21.49 -20.69 9.11
C PHE A 92 -22.98 -20.30 9.16
N LYS A 93 -23.34 -19.16 8.57
CA LYS A 93 -24.75 -18.72 8.48
C LYS A 93 -25.62 -19.73 7.75
N ARG A 94 -25.15 -20.26 6.60
CA ARG A 94 -25.88 -21.28 5.83
C ARG A 94 -26.13 -22.54 6.66
N ASN A 95 -25.11 -23.02 7.36
CA ASN A 95 -25.21 -24.22 8.20
C ASN A 95 -26.15 -24.02 9.40
N VAL A 96 -26.07 -22.88 10.07
CA VAL A 96 -26.98 -22.54 11.17
C VAL A 96 -28.41 -22.37 10.66
N THR A 97 -28.65 -21.77 9.50
CA THR A 97 -30.03 -21.65 8.95
C THR A 97 -30.57 -23.01 8.49
N ALA A 98 -29.75 -23.85 7.87
CA ALA A 98 -30.16 -25.18 7.39
C ALA A 98 -30.35 -26.23 8.51
N GLY A 99 -29.70 -26.03 9.66
CA GLY A 99 -29.79 -26.89 10.85
C GLY A 99 -30.62 -26.32 12.00
N GLY A 100 -30.77 -25.00 12.08
CA GLY A 100 -31.34 -24.27 13.22
C GLY A 100 -32.82 -24.50 13.43
N PHE A 101 -33.59 -24.66 12.34
CA PHE A 101 -35.00 -25.05 12.44
C PHE A 101 -35.19 -26.43 13.09
N ARG A 102 -34.24 -27.36 12.92
CA ARG A 102 -34.33 -28.72 13.50
C ARG A 102 -33.79 -28.82 14.93
N LEU A 103 -33.00 -27.83 15.39
CA LEU A 103 -32.39 -27.82 16.72
C LEU A 103 -33.17 -27.01 17.75
N MET A 104 -34.06 -26.09 17.32
CA MET A 104 -34.90 -25.27 18.21
C MET A 104 -36.30 -25.85 18.48
N GLU A 105 -36.67 -26.97 17.86
CA GLU A 105 -37.97 -27.67 18.05
C GLU A 105 -37.89 -28.89 19.02
N LYS A 106 -36.82 -29.02 19.80
CA LYS A 106 -36.71 -30.01 20.90
C LYS A 106 -36.66 -29.29 22.24
#